data_AF-A0A1F6PCE1-F1
#
_entry.id   AF-A0A1F6PCE1-F1
#
_cell.length_a   1.000
_cell.length_b   1.000
_cell.length_c   1.000
_cell.angle_alpha   90.00
_cell.angle_beta   90.00
_cell.angle_gamma   90.00
#
_symmetry.space_group_name_H-M   'P 1'
#
loop_
_entity.id
_entity.type
_entity.pdbx_description
1 polymer ?
#
loop_
_entity_poly.entity_id
_entity_poly.type
_entity_poly.pdbx_seq_one_letter_code
_entity_poly.pdbx_strand_id
1 'polypeptide(L)' 'MNIVNSIKNYFIGSYAEMKKVSWPTKKQLTTYSILVVALSVGVAIFFAIADYILNLGIEQLINR' A
#
# COMPACT_ATOMS: atom_id res chain seq x y z
N MET A 1 -40.39 10.88 9.77
CA MET A 1 -39.47 10.59 8.65
C MET A 1 -39.31 9.08 8.56
N ASN A 2 -39.79 8.46 7.49
CA ASN A 2 -39.78 6.99 7.38
C ASN A 2 -38.33 6.52 7.18
N ILE A 3 -37.85 5.59 8.02
CA ILE A 3 -36.49 5.00 7.94
C ILE A 3 -36.15 4.57 6.50
N VAL A 4 -37.14 4.03 5.78
CA VAL A 4 -37.02 3.60 4.39
C VAL A 4 -36.57 4.73 3.45
N ASN A 5 -37.05 5.96 3.65
CA ASN A 5 -36.67 7.11 2.84
C ASN A 5 -35.23 7.58 3.13
N SER A 6 -34.79 7.52 4.39
CA SER A 6 -33.42 7.90 4.77
C SER A 6 -32.39 6.94 4.18
N ILE A 7 -32.66 5.63 4.20
CA ILE A 7 -31.79 4.61 3.59
C ILE A 7 -31.73 4.80 2.07
N LYS A 8 -32.87 5.01 1.41
CA LYS A 8 -32.94 5.30 -0.03
C LYS A 8 -32.10 6.53 -0.39
N ASN A 9 -32.23 7.62 0.37
CA ASN A 9 -31.48 8.85 0.13
C ASN A 9 -29.98 8.67 0.35
N TYR A 10 -29.56 7.86 1.33
CA TYR A 10 -28.16 7.55 1.58
C TYR A 10 -27.52 6.85 0.37
N PHE A 11 -28.12 5.77 -0.15
CA PHE A 11 -27.59 5.05 -1.31
C PHE A 11 -27.54 5.92 -2.57
N ILE A 12 -28.56 6.74 -2.80
CA ILE A 12 -28.59 7.68 -3.93
C ILE A 12 -27.46 8.71 -3.81
N GLY A 13 -27.25 9.26 -2.62
CA GLY A 13 -26.16 10.20 -2.33
C GLY A 13 -24.79 9.56 -2.52
N SER A 14 -24.55 8.38 -1.94
CA SER A 14 -23.29 7.64 -2.09
C SER A 14 -22.98 7.30 -3.55
N TYR A 15 -23.99 6.88 -4.34
CA TYR A 15 -23.79 6.60 -5.77
C TYR A 15 -23.46 7.87 -6.56
N ALA A 16 -24.09 9.00 -6.24
CA ALA A 16 -23.77 10.28 -6.85
C ALA A 16 -22.33 10.75 -6.54
N GLU A 17 -21.84 10.52 -5.32
CA GLU A 17 -20.45 10.82 -4.94
C GLU A 17 -19.45 9.86 -5.60
N MET A 18 -19.78 8.57 -5.71
CA MET A 18 -18.91 7.59 -6.39
C MET A 18 -18.67 7.96 -7.86
N LYS A 19 -19.62 8.64 -8.52
CA LYS A 19 -19.43 9.13 -9.90
C LYS A 19 -18.42 10.27 -10.01
N LYS A 20 -18.14 10.99 -8.91
CA LYS A 20 -17.11 12.05 -8.88
C LYS A 20 -15.71 11.49 -8.67
N VAL A 21 -15.58 10.22 -8.29
CA VAL A 21 -14.30 9.56 -8.08
C VAL A 21 -13.64 9.28 -9.43
N SER A 22 -12.48 9.86 -9.66
CA SER A 22 -11.63 9.59 -10.81
C SER A 22 -10.86 8.28 -10.60
N TRP A 23 -11.44 7.17 -11.05
CA TRP A 23 -10.75 5.89 -11.02
C TRP A 23 -9.55 5.90 -11.99
N PRO A 24 -8.39 5.40 -11.55
CA PRO A 24 -7.21 5.32 -12.40
C PRO A 24 -7.47 4.39 -13.59
N THR A 25 -6.84 4.71 -14.72
CA THR A 25 -6.85 3.84 -15.90
C THR A 25 -6.10 2.53 -15.61
N LYS A 26 -6.42 1.46 -16.36
CA LYS A 26 -5.72 0.16 -16.23
C LYS A 26 -4.19 0.29 -16.28
N LYS A 27 -3.69 1.18 -17.16
CA LYS A 27 -2.26 1.45 -17.29
C LYS A 27 -1.67 2.09 -16.02
N GLN A 28 -2.35 3.09 -15.45
CA GLN A 28 -1.92 3.76 -14.21
C GLN A 28 -1.90 2.78 -13.04
N LEU A 29 -2.93 1.94 -12.90
CA LEU A 29 -2.99 0.90 -11.88
C LEU A 29 -1.76 -0.02 -11.96
N THR A 30 -1.46 -0.55 -13.13
CA THR A 30 -0.29 -1.43 -13.32
C THR A 30 1.02 -0.70 -13.01
N THR A 31 1.19 0.55 -13.47
CA THR A 31 2.40 1.33 -13.18
C THR A 31 2.59 1.55 -11.69
N TYR A 32 1.53 1.93 -10.97
CA TYR A 32 1.63 2.15 -9.52
C TYR A 32 1.89 0.86 -8.75
N SER A 33 1.24 -0.25 -9.13
CA SER A 33 1.51 -1.55 -8.50
C SER A 33 2.96 -1.99 -8.71
N ILE A 34 3.50 -1.86 -9.93
CA ILE A 34 4.91 -2.18 -10.21
C ILE A 34 5.85 -1.29 -9.39
N LEU A 35 5.56 0.00 -9.28
CA LEU A 35 6.36 0.94 -8.50
C LEU A 35 6.42 0.52 -7.02
N VAL A 36 5.27 0.18 -6.42
CA VAL A 36 5.19 -0.29 -5.04
C VAL A 36 5.98 -1.58 -4.83
N VAL A 37 5.86 -2.54 -5.76
CA VAL A 37 6.62 -3.79 -5.70
C VAL A 37 8.13 -3.52 -5.78
N ALA A 38 8.56 -2.68 -6.72
CA ALA A 38 9.96 -2.32 -6.88
C ALA A 38 10.54 -1.65 -5.62
N LEU A 39 9.81 -0.71 -5.02
CA LEU A 39 10.20 -0.07 -3.78
C LEU A 39 10.29 -1.08 -2.62
N SER A 40 9.31 -1.98 -2.50
CA SER A 40 9.29 -3.01 -1.46
C SER A 40 10.48 -3.95 -1.56
N VAL A 41 10.82 -4.38 -2.79
CA VAL A 41 12.03 -5.19 -3.06
C VAL A 41 13.29 -4.43 -2.72
N GLY A 42 13.38 -3.14 -3.09
CA GLY A 42 14.53 -2.30 -2.74
C GLY A 42 14.76 -2.19 -1.23
N VAL A 43 13.68 -1.98 -0.47
CA VAL A 43 13.73 -1.96 1.01
C VAL A 43 14.12 -3.33 1.58
N ALA A 44 13.60 -4.42 1.01
CA ALA A 44 13.95 -5.78 1.46
C ALA A 44 15.44 -6.07 1.28
N ILE A 45 16.01 -5.68 0.12
CA ILE A 45 17.45 -5.82 -0.14
C ILE A 45 18.27 -4.98 0.84
N PHE A 46 17.85 -3.74 1.10
CA PHE A 46 18.52 -2.87 2.05
C PHE A 46 18.61 -3.51 3.45
N PHE A 47 17.50 -4.02 3.96
CA PHE A 47 17.49 -4.71 5.26
C PHE A 47 18.33 -5.99 5.24
N ALA A 48 18.26 -6.80 4.19
CA ALA A 48 19.07 -8.00 4.07
C ALA A 48 20.58 -7.71 4.14
N ILE A 49 21.03 -6.63 3.48
CA ILE A 49 22.42 -6.18 3.54
C ILE A 49 22.77 -5.69 4.95
N ALA A 50 21.89 -4.87 5.55
CA ALA A 50 22.11 -4.35 6.89
C ALA A 50 22.23 -5.49 7.92
N ASP A 51 21.34 -6.47 7.88
CA ASP A 51 21.36 -7.64 8.75
C ASP A 51 22.64 -8.45 8.57
N TYR A 52 23.10 -8.64 7.33
CA TYR A 52 24.36 -9.35 7.05
C TYR A 52 25.56 -8.63 7.66
N ILE A 53 25.66 -7.30 7.47
CA ILE A 53 26.74 -6.49 8.03
C ILE A 53 26.72 -6.52 9.56
N LEU A 54 25.54 -6.38 10.16
CA LEU A 54 25.38 -6.39 11.61
C LEU A 54 25.75 -7.76 12.19
N ASN A 55 25.32 -8.86 11.58
CA ASN A 55 25.69 -10.21 12.01
C ASN A 55 27.20 -10.43 11.97
N LEU A 56 27.88 -9.99 10.90
CA LEU A 56 29.36 -10.07 10.82
C LEU A 56 30.03 -9.25 11.94
N GLY A 57 29.54 -8.05 12.21
CA GLY A 57 30.07 -7.20 13.29
C GLY A 57 29.88 -7.82 14.67
N ILE A 58 28.72 -8.43 14.91
CA ILE A 58 28.41 -9.13 16.17
C ILE A 58 29.25 -10.39 16.31
N GLU A 59 29.40 -11.19 15.25
CA GLU A 59 30.23 -12.40 15.26
C GLU A 59 31.68 -12.07 15.61
N GLN A 60 32.24 -11.00 15.04
CA GLN A 60 33.59 -10.53 15.36
C GLN A 60 33.75 -10.05 16.81
N LEU A 61 32.70 -9.49 17.42
CA LEU A 61 32.69 -9.08 18.82
C LEU A 61 32.55 -10.26 19.78
N ILE A 62 31.81 -11.31 19.40
CA ILE A 62 31.56 -12.48 20.25
C ILE A 62 32.72 -13.50 20.17
N ASN A 63 33.33 -13.68 19.00
CA ASN A 63 34.48 -14.58 18.82
C ASN A 63 35.83 -13.95 19.23
N ARG A 64 35.80 -12.76 19.85
CA ARG A 64 36.92 -12.08 20.49
C ARG A 64 36.83 -12.26 22.00
#